data_AF-N4UVM8-F1
#
_entry.id   AF-N4UVM8-F1
#
_cell.length_a   1.000
_cell.length_b   1.000
_cell.length_c   1.000
_cell.angle_alpha   90.00
_cell.angle_beta   90.00
_cell.angle_gamma   90.00
#
_symmetry.space_group_name_H-M   'P 1'
#
loop_
_entity.id
_entity.type
_entity.pdbx_description
1 polymer ?
#
loop_
_entity_poly.entity_id
_entity_poly.type
_entity_poly.pdbx_seq_one_letter_code
_entity_poly.pdbx_strand_id
1 'polypeptide(L)'
;MLLAVSLTSQARIPNGVIQCITSGLKPGKALAKHARNHKLSFKGSIQAGKSIQVAAAKYNLKSVTLELGSKSLVVVFPDADLDKAAQNIAGQLFILNAQVCATGSRLYAHGSIVDELVAKMKATVDAVSPPAYQDGIHSMLLPPGHQPTTTSNTRL
;
A
#
# COMPACT_ATOMS: atom_id res chain seq x y z
N MET A 1 -7.85 -12.91 5.63
CA MET A 1 -8.16 -12.58 7.05
C MET A 1 -9.03 -13.64 7.72
N LEU A 2 -10.21 -13.98 7.17
CA LEU A 2 -11.12 -14.97 7.77
C LEU A 2 -10.48 -16.37 7.93
N LEU A 3 -9.70 -16.82 6.94
CA LEU A 3 -8.92 -18.06 7.05
C LEU A 3 -7.92 -18.04 8.21
N ALA A 4 -7.20 -16.92 8.42
CA ALA A 4 -6.27 -16.82 9.55
C ALA A 4 -7.01 -16.89 10.90
N VAL A 5 -8.22 -16.35 10.96
CA VAL A 5 -9.07 -16.42 12.16
C VAL A 5 -9.59 -17.85 12.38
N SER A 6 -9.93 -18.61 11.34
CA SER A 6 -10.36 -20.00 11.51
C SER A 6 -9.25 -20.92 12.04
N LEU A 7 -7.98 -20.57 11.79
CA LEU A 7 -6.84 -21.34 12.28
C LEU A 7 -6.55 -21.12 13.77
N THR A 8 -7.12 -20.09 14.42
CA THR A 8 -6.84 -19.82 15.84
C THR A 8 -7.36 -20.91 16.77
N SER A 9 -8.48 -21.55 16.40
CA SER A 9 -9.02 -22.72 17.10
C SER A 9 -8.06 -23.91 17.05
N GLN A 10 -7.49 -24.17 15.86
CA GLN A 10 -6.48 -25.22 15.68
C GLN A 10 -5.20 -24.93 16.46
N ALA A 11 -4.83 -23.64 16.55
CA ALA A 11 -3.72 -23.16 17.37
C ALA A 11 -4.02 -23.09 18.87
N ARG A 12 -5.22 -23.53 19.32
CA ARG A 12 -5.66 -23.54 20.73
C ARG A 12 -5.62 -22.16 21.39
N ILE A 13 -5.83 -21.09 20.62
CA ILE A 13 -5.93 -19.73 21.17
C ILE A 13 -7.27 -19.59 21.90
N PRO A 14 -7.29 -19.11 23.15
CA PRO A 14 -8.54 -18.97 23.91
C PRO A 14 -9.57 -18.05 23.24
N ASN A 15 -10.86 -18.36 23.45
CA ASN A 15 -11.96 -17.56 22.94
C ASN A 15 -11.86 -16.10 23.42
N GLY A 16 -12.10 -15.15 22.50
CA GLY A 16 -12.10 -13.72 22.79
C GLY A 16 -10.74 -13.02 22.69
N VAL A 17 -9.63 -13.78 22.63
CA VAL A 17 -8.27 -13.21 22.46
C VAL A 17 -8.10 -12.58 21.08
N ILE A 18 -8.53 -13.29 20.04
CA ILE A 18 -8.54 -12.78 18.66
C ILE A 18 -10.00 -12.66 18.21
N GLN A 19 -10.40 -11.44 17.84
CA GLN A 19 -11.72 -11.14 17.32
C GLN A 19 -11.57 -10.45 15.96
N CYS A 20 -12.35 -10.90 14.98
CA CYS A 20 -12.37 -10.31 13.65
C CYS A 20 -13.74 -9.72 13.35
N ILE A 21 -13.76 -8.46 12.93
CA ILE A 21 -14.98 -7.74 12.60
C ILE A 21 -14.88 -7.35 11.13
N THR A 22 -15.65 -8.00 10.27
CA THR A 22 -15.74 -7.67 8.85
C THR A 22 -16.83 -6.63 8.63
N SER A 23 -16.42 -5.37 8.41
CA SER A 23 -17.36 -4.26 8.19
C SER A 23 -16.63 -3.06 7.59
N GLY A 24 -17.38 -2.02 7.25
CA GLY A 24 -16.81 -0.73 6.82
C GLY A 24 -16.38 0.17 7.98
N LEU A 25 -16.45 1.48 7.76
CA LEU A 25 -15.91 2.51 8.65
C LEU A 25 -16.52 2.53 10.07
N LYS A 26 -17.77 2.07 10.25
CA LYS A 26 -18.53 2.25 11.49
C LYS A 26 -17.85 1.53 12.68
N PRO A 27 -17.55 0.22 12.63
CA PRO A 27 -16.81 -0.44 13.71
C PRO A 27 -15.39 0.08 13.91
N GLY A 28 -14.67 0.47 12.84
CA GLY A 28 -13.34 1.09 12.98
C GLY A 28 -13.38 2.38 13.82
N LYS A 29 -14.38 3.25 13.58
CA LYS A 29 -14.59 4.45 14.39
C LYS A 29 -14.95 4.12 15.84
N ALA A 30 -15.77 3.10 16.07
CA ALA A 30 -16.13 2.67 17.42
C ALA A 30 -14.90 2.16 18.19
N LEU A 31 -14.07 1.31 17.55
CA LEU A 31 -12.82 0.80 18.13
C LEU A 31 -11.84 1.92 18.47
N ALA A 32 -11.73 2.95 17.62
CA ALA A 32 -10.82 4.07 17.89
C ALA A 32 -11.22 4.88 19.15
N LYS A 33 -12.54 4.97 19.41
CA LYS A 33 -13.13 5.72 20.54
C LYS A 33 -13.29 4.90 21.81
N HIS A 34 -13.23 3.57 21.73
CA HIS A 34 -13.51 2.70 22.86
C HIS A 34 -12.45 2.86 23.98
N ALA A 35 -12.88 3.24 25.18
CA ALA A 35 -11.98 3.58 26.29
C ALA A 35 -11.18 2.39 26.86
N ARG A 36 -11.66 1.15 26.67
CA ARG A 36 -10.92 -0.08 27.04
C ARG A 36 -9.81 -0.49 26.06
N ASN A 37 -9.69 0.16 24.90
CA ASN A 37 -8.63 -0.17 23.97
C ASN A 37 -7.34 0.53 24.39
N HIS A 38 -6.29 -0.25 24.69
CA HIS A 38 -5.00 0.28 25.15
C HIS A 38 -4.06 0.67 24.00
N LYS A 39 -4.22 0.05 22.83
CA LYS A 39 -3.40 0.31 21.65
C LYS A 39 -4.24 0.21 20.37
N LEU A 40 -3.93 1.06 19.40
CA LEU A 40 -4.40 0.96 18.02
C LEU A 40 -3.20 0.76 17.09
N SER A 41 -3.35 -0.16 16.12
CA SER A 41 -2.41 -0.32 15.00
C SER A 41 -3.21 -0.19 13.72
N PHE A 42 -2.82 0.75 12.85
CA PHE A 42 -3.57 1.06 11.64
C PHE A 42 -2.65 1.23 10.44
N LYS A 43 -3.03 0.58 9.34
CA LYS A 43 -2.42 0.76 8.01
C LYS A 43 -3.49 1.25 7.04
N GLY A 44 -3.22 2.34 6.33
CA GLY A 44 -4.18 2.93 5.41
C GLY A 44 -3.83 4.36 5.01
N SER A 45 -4.84 5.20 4.79
CA SER A 45 -4.62 6.58 4.34
C SER A 45 -4.22 7.53 5.47
N ILE A 46 -3.46 8.58 5.13
CA ILE A 46 -3.09 9.66 6.06
C ILE A 46 -4.33 10.26 6.75
N GLN A 47 -5.41 10.48 5.99
CA GLN A 47 -6.63 11.11 6.52
C GLN A 47 -7.30 10.24 7.60
N ALA A 48 -7.37 8.92 7.38
CA ALA A 48 -7.90 7.98 8.37
C ALA A 48 -6.96 7.89 9.58
N GLY A 49 -5.64 7.83 9.35
CA GLY A 49 -4.62 7.81 10.40
C GLY A 49 -4.70 9.01 11.35
N LYS A 50 -4.81 10.23 10.80
CA LYS A 50 -5.02 11.46 11.58
C LYS A 50 -6.28 11.38 12.44
N SER A 51 -7.38 10.90 11.86
CA SER A 51 -8.65 10.73 12.58
C SER A 51 -8.53 9.75 13.75
N ILE A 52 -7.77 8.67 13.55
CA ILE A 52 -7.46 7.67 14.59
C ILE A 52 -6.61 8.27 15.70
N GLN A 53 -5.56 9.03 15.35
CA GLN A 53 -4.69 9.70 16.33
C GLN A 53 -5.47 10.68 17.22
N VAL A 54 -6.35 11.49 16.63
CA VAL A 54 -7.22 12.42 17.37
C VAL A 54 -8.15 11.66 18.32
N ALA A 55 -8.77 10.57 17.87
CA ALA A 55 -9.62 9.75 18.72
C ALA A 55 -8.83 9.05 19.85
N ALA A 56 -7.61 8.59 19.58
CA ALA A 56 -6.77 7.99 20.60
C ALA A 56 -6.47 8.99 21.73
N ALA A 57 -6.03 10.19 21.37
CA ALA A 57 -5.75 11.27 22.31
C ALA A 57 -6.99 11.67 23.11
N LYS A 58 -8.13 11.88 22.44
CA LYS A 58 -9.35 12.39 23.07
C LYS A 58 -9.97 11.45 24.10
N TYR A 59 -9.92 10.14 23.89
CA TYR A 59 -10.74 9.21 24.66
C TYR A 59 -10.01 8.55 25.84
N ASN A 60 -8.71 8.26 25.73
CA ASN A 60 -7.96 7.61 26.83
C ASN A 60 -6.42 7.63 26.64
N LEU A 61 -5.87 8.51 25.79
CA LEU A 61 -4.43 8.58 25.49
C LEU A 61 -3.79 7.24 25.08
N LYS A 62 -4.56 6.36 24.41
CA LYS A 62 -4.07 5.05 23.96
C LYS A 62 -2.89 5.17 22.98
N SER A 63 -1.97 4.22 23.05
CA SER A 63 -0.83 4.13 22.13
C SER A 63 -1.30 3.89 20.70
N VAL A 64 -0.64 4.50 19.71
CA VAL A 64 -1.01 4.36 18.29
C VAL A 64 0.21 4.08 17.44
N THR A 65 0.11 3.09 16.54
CA THR A 65 1.05 2.84 15.45
C THR A 65 0.34 3.07 14.12
N LEU A 66 0.92 3.91 13.25
CA LEU A 66 0.30 4.35 12.00
C LEU A 66 1.23 4.09 10.80
N GLU A 67 0.74 3.37 9.81
CA GLU A 67 1.43 3.07 8.54
C GLU A 67 0.62 3.69 7.39
N LEU A 68 0.97 4.91 6.96
CA LEU A 68 0.05 5.81 6.25
C LEU A 68 0.30 6.00 4.75
N GLY A 69 0.86 4.97 4.10
CA GLY A 69 1.32 5.06 2.71
C GLY A 69 2.59 5.90 2.57
N SER A 70 3.16 5.95 1.38
CA SER A 70 4.37 6.73 1.13
C SER A 70 4.38 7.33 -0.28
N LYS A 71 5.33 8.26 -0.49
CA LYS A 71 5.80 8.65 -1.82
C LYS A 71 7.27 8.24 -1.94
N SER A 72 7.53 6.93 -1.87
CA SER A 72 8.89 6.38 -1.84
C SER A 72 9.73 6.86 -3.02
N LEU A 73 10.97 7.22 -2.73
CA LEU A 73 11.93 7.82 -3.65
C LEU A 73 12.96 6.78 -4.10
N VAL A 74 13.32 6.82 -5.38
CA VAL A 74 14.49 6.16 -5.96
C VAL A 74 15.45 7.24 -6.45
N VAL A 75 16.74 7.11 -6.13
CA VAL A 75 17.80 8.02 -6.60
C VAL A 75 18.83 7.21 -7.38
N VAL A 76 19.15 7.65 -8.61
CA VAL A 76 20.11 6.97 -9.50
C VAL A 76 21.27 7.90 -9.83
N PHE A 77 22.48 7.45 -9.50
CA PHE A 77 23.73 8.17 -9.75
C PHE A 77 24.40 7.70 -11.06
N PRO A 78 25.32 8.48 -11.65
CA PRO A 78 25.95 8.15 -12.93
C PRO A 78 26.74 6.84 -12.98
N ASP A 79 27.16 6.33 -11.83
CA ASP A 79 27.91 5.09 -11.67
C ASP A 79 27.01 3.86 -11.47
N ALA A 80 25.69 4.04 -11.49
CA ALA A 80 24.74 2.94 -11.37
C ALA A 80 24.71 2.08 -12.63
N ASP A 81 24.46 0.78 -12.45
CA ASP A 81 24.09 -0.14 -13.53
C ASP A 81 22.69 0.24 -14.05
N LEU A 82 22.64 0.96 -15.18
CA LEU A 82 21.41 1.54 -15.69
C LEU A 82 20.43 0.49 -16.20
N ASP A 83 20.89 -0.67 -16.67
CA ASP A 83 20.03 -1.77 -17.09
C ASP A 83 19.32 -2.40 -15.89
N LYS A 84 20.07 -2.69 -14.82
CA LYS A 84 19.47 -3.18 -13.57
C LYS A 84 18.56 -2.13 -12.93
N ALA A 85 18.97 -0.87 -12.93
CA ALA A 85 18.17 0.22 -12.39
C ALA A 85 16.84 0.34 -13.13
N ALA A 86 16.86 0.37 -14.47
CA ALA A 86 15.67 0.44 -15.29
C ALA A 86 14.71 -0.74 -15.04
N GLN A 87 15.23 -1.96 -15.05
CA GLN A 87 14.44 -3.17 -14.80
C GLN A 87 13.78 -3.16 -13.42
N ASN A 88 14.54 -2.81 -12.37
CA ASN A 88 14.03 -2.79 -11.00
C ASN A 88 13.00 -1.67 -10.79
N ILE A 89 13.23 -0.48 -11.34
CA ILE A 89 12.33 0.66 -11.16
C ILE A 89 11.03 0.43 -11.93
N ALA A 90 11.13 0.13 -13.23
CA ALA A 90 9.95 -0.07 -14.08
C ALA A 90 9.19 -1.36 -13.69
N GLY A 91 9.89 -2.45 -13.41
CA GLY A 91 9.28 -3.74 -13.05
C GLY A 91 8.44 -3.66 -11.77
N GLN A 92 8.87 -2.91 -10.76
CA GLN A 92 8.11 -2.73 -9.52
C GLN A 92 6.77 -2.03 -9.70
N LEU A 93 6.58 -1.27 -10.77
CA LEU A 93 5.29 -0.62 -11.06
C LEU A 93 4.20 -1.63 -11.45
N PHE A 94 4.59 -2.80 -11.96
CA PHE A 94 3.66 -3.86 -12.35
C PHE A 94 3.38 -4.85 -11.21
N ILE A 95 4.22 -4.88 -10.17
CA ILE A 95 3.95 -5.67 -8.96
C ILE A 95 2.73 -5.10 -8.25
N LEU A 96 1.65 -5.90 -8.17
CA LEU A 96 0.38 -5.52 -7.55
C LEU A 96 -0.17 -4.17 -8.08
N ASN A 97 0.15 -3.83 -9.33
CA ASN A 97 -0.18 -2.55 -9.96
C ASN A 97 0.28 -1.34 -9.14
N ALA A 98 1.50 -1.41 -8.59
CA ALA A 98 2.09 -0.37 -7.75
C ALA A 98 1.29 -0.05 -6.47
N GLN A 99 0.33 -0.89 -6.06
CA GLN A 99 -0.45 -0.69 -4.83
C GLN A 99 0.30 -1.23 -3.60
N VAL A 100 1.57 -0.89 -3.50
CA VAL A 100 2.46 -1.27 -2.41
C VAL A 100 2.95 0.01 -1.74
N CYS A 101 2.91 0.04 -0.42
CA CYS A 101 3.29 1.24 0.33
C CYS A 101 4.74 1.67 0.12
N ALA A 102 5.61 0.80 -0.39
CA ALA A 102 7.03 1.05 -0.62
C ALA A 102 7.39 1.19 -2.10
N THR A 103 6.43 1.20 -3.04
CA THR A 103 6.73 1.34 -4.46
C THR A 103 7.43 2.68 -4.73
N GLY A 104 8.59 2.62 -5.39
CA GLY A 104 9.40 3.76 -5.84
C GLY A 104 8.68 4.65 -6.85
N SER A 105 7.68 5.39 -6.39
CA SER A 105 6.78 6.18 -7.23
C SER A 105 7.30 7.58 -7.55
N ARG A 106 8.54 7.89 -7.13
CA ARG A 106 9.28 9.11 -7.49
C ARG A 106 10.72 8.72 -7.80
N LEU A 107 11.25 9.22 -8.92
CA LEU A 107 12.61 8.97 -9.38
C LEU A 107 13.38 10.30 -9.47
N TYR A 108 14.57 10.35 -8.90
CA TYR A 108 15.58 11.37 -9.20
C TYR A 108 16.77 10.68 -9.87
N ALA A 109 17.18 11.17 -11.04
CA ALA A 109 18.34 10.68 -11.76
C ALA A 109 19.29 11.85 -12.03
N HIS A 110 20.58 11.58 -12.07
CA HIS A 110 21.56 12.58 -12.46
C HIS A 110 21.34 13.01 -13.92
N GLY A 111 21.52 14.30 -14.22
CA GLY A 111 21.20 14.85 -15.54
C GLY A 111 21.98 14.20 -16.69
N SER A 112 23.19 13.69 -16.44
CA SER A 112 23.99 13.01 -17.46
C SER A 112 23.47 11.63 -17.88
N ILE A 113 22.55 11.02 -17.12
CA ILE A 113 22.04 9.65 -17.38
C ILE A 113 20.53 9.59 -17.54
N VAL A 114 19.82 10.70 -17.36
CA VAL A 114 18.35 10.70 -17.27
C VAL A 114 17.70 10.17 -18.55
N ASP A 115 18.17 10.60 -19.72
CA ASP A 115 17.59 10.20 -21.00
C ASP A 115 17.82 8.72 -21.29
N GLU A 116 19.03 8.22 -21.00
CA GLU A 116 19.36 6.81 -21.17
C GLU A 116 18.54 5.92 -20.22
N LEU A 117 18.44 6.31 -18.95
CA LEU A 117 17.66 5.59 -17.96
C LEU A 117 16.18 5.54 -18.35
N VAL A 118 15.61 6.66 -18.82
CA VAL A 118 14.21 6.73 -19.29
C VAL A 118 14.01 5.82 -20.51
N ALA A 119 14.93 5.80 -21.47
CA ALA A 119 14.85 4.92 -22.63
C ALA A 119 14.85 3.44 -22.23
N LYS A 120 15.75 3.03 -21.33
CA LYS A 120 15.82 1.65 -20.81
C LYS A 120 14.58 1.27 -20.00
N MET A 121 14.04 2.19 -19.19
CA MET A 121 12.79 1.99 -18.46
C MET A 121 11.61 1.81 -19.41
N LYS A 122 11.53 2.62 -20.48
CA LYS A 122 10.50 2.48 -21.51
C LYS A 122 10.58 1.12 -22.19
N ALA A 123 11.76 0.66 -22.58
CA ALA A 123 11.94 -0.67 -23.16
C ALA A 123 11.46 -1.78 -22.20
N THR A 124 11.72 -1.62 -20.90
CA THR A 124 11.22 -2.56 -19.88
C THR A 124 9.69 -2.57 -19.83
N VAL A 125 9.05 -1.39 -19.82
CA VAL A 125 7.58 -1.24 -19.82
C VAL A 125 6.97 -1.85 -21.08
N ASP A 126 7.52 -1.55 -22.26
CA ASP A 126 7.01 -2.01 -23.55
C ASP A 126 7.12 -3.54 -23.69
N ALA A 127 8.05 -4.18 -22.97
CA ALA A 127 8.21 -5.63 -22.93
C ALA A 127 7.22 -6.34 -21.99
N VAL A 128 6.51 -5.61 -21.13
CA VAL A 128 5.51 -6.20 -20.22
C VAL A 128 4.27 -6.56 -21.03
N SER A 129 4.02 -7.85 -21.18
CA SER A 129 2.72 -8.32 -21.67
C SER A 129 1.65 -7.99 -20.63
N PRO A 130 0.47 -7.48 -21.03
CA PRO A 130 -0.60 -7.24 -20.08
C PRO A 130 -0.89 -8.53 -19.31
N PRO A 131 -1.13 -8.47 -18.00
CA PRO A 131 -1.43 -9.66 -17.23
C PRO A 131 -2.61 -10.36 -17.91
N ALA A 132 -2.46 -11.65 -18.18
CA ALA A 132 -3.56 -12.47 -18.67
C ALA A 132 -4.75 -12.22 -17.75
N TYR A 133 -5.86 -11.73 -18.31
CA TYR A 133 -7.12 -11.66 -17.58
C TYR A 133 -7.49 -13.09 -17.21
N GLN A 134 -7.17 -13.49 -15.99
CA GLN A 134 -7.59 -14.77 -15.43
C GLN A 134 -8.91 -14.52 -14.72
N ASP A 135 -9.95 -15.17 -15.24
CA ASP A 135 -11.34 -15.08 -14.80
C ASP A 135 -11.46 -14.96 -13.27
N GLY A 136 -11.91 -13.79 -12.82
CA GLY A 136 -12.30 -13.55 -11.42
C GLY A 136 -11.20 -13.04 -10.48
N ILE A 137 -9.94 -12.90 -10.92
CA ILE A 137 -8.92 -12.16 -10.17
C ILE A 137 -8.83 -10.77 -10.80
N HIS A 138 -9.58 -9.81 -10.24
CA HIS A 138 -9.45 -8.42 -10.65
C HIS A 138 -7.98 -8.00 -10.60
N SER A 139 -7.41 -7.66 -11.76
CA SER A 139 -6.07 -7.06 -11.85
C SER A 139 -5.98 -5.78 -11.01
N MET A 140 -7.11 -5.16 -10.70
CA MET A 140 -7.24 -4.09 -9.73
C MET A 140 -7.59 -4.68 -8.34
N LEU A 141 -6.68 -4.58 -7.36
CA LEU A 141 -6.94 -4.92 -5.94
C LEU A 141 -8.09 -4.12 -5.28
N LEU A 142 -8.74 -3.24 -6.03
CA LEU A 142 -9.76 -2.34 -5.52
C LEU A 142 -11.14 -2.98 -5.69
N PRO A 143 -12.05 -2.80 -4.71
CA PRO A 143 -13.40 -3.32 -4.81
C PRO A 143 -14.14 -2.70 -6.02
N PRO A 144 -15.16 -3.40 -6.55
CA PRO A 144 -16.01 -2.87 -7.62
C PRO A 144 -16.53 -1.46 -7.28
N GLY A 145 -16.38 -0.52 -8.22
CA GLY A 145 -16.83 0.88 -8.05
C GLY A 145 -15.81 1.84 -7.44
N HIS A 146 -14.63 1.36 -7.01
CA HIS A 146 -13.52 2.24 -6.68
C HIS A 146 -12.84 2.70 -7.97
N GLN A 147 -13.11 3.93 -8.40
CA GLN A 147 -12.32 4.54 -9.47
C GLN A 147 -10.89 4.76 -8.97
N PRO A 148 -9.86 4.20 -9.62
CA PRO A 148 -8.50 4.45 -9.21
C PRO A 148 -8.22 5.95 -9.36
N THR A 149 -7.75 6.59 -8.29
CA THR A 149 -7.37 8.03 -8.30
C THR A 149 -6.18 8.32 -9.25
N THR A 150 -5.66 7.31 -9.94
CA THR A 150 -4.61 7.47 -10.95
C THR A 150 -5.10 8.24 -12.17
N THR A 151 -6.38 8.09 -12.55
CA THR A 151 -6.95 8.77 -13.74
C THR A 151 -7.03 10.29 -13.59
N SER A 152 -7.23 10.80 -12.36
CA SER A 152 -7.23 12.25 -12.08
C SER A 152 -5.84 12.85 -11.90
N ASN A 153 -4.80 12.02 -11.73
CA ASN A 153 -3.41 12.44 -11.51
C ASN A 153 -2.54 12.32 -12.78
N THR A 154 -3.00 11.63 -13.82
CA THR A 154 -2.45 11.71 -15.18
C THR A 154 -2.83 13.06 -15.81
N ARG A 155 -2.06 14.10 -15.51
CA ARG A 155 -1.92 15.21 -16.45
C ARG A 155 -0.90 14.76 -17.50
N LEU A 156 -1.41 14.28 -18.63
CA LEU A 156 -0.65 14.32 -19.89
C LEU A 156 -0.72 15.76 -20.42
#